data_AF-A0A5S3YPC8-F1
#
_entry.id   AF-A0A5S3YPC8-F1
#
_cell.length_a   1.000
_cell.length_b   1.000
_cell.length_c   1.000
_cell.angle_alpha   90.00
_cell.angle_beta   90.00
_cell.angle_gamma   90.00
#
_symmetry.space_group_name_H-M   'P 1'
#
loop_
_entity.id
_entity.type
_entity.pdbx_description
1 polymer ?
#
loop_
_entity_poly.entity_id
_entity_poly.type
_entity_poly.pdbx_seq_one_letter_code
_entity_poly.pdbx_strand_id
1 'polypeptide(L)'
;NRVRHLDYGVQFNKTMYSRLIKDDYITLFSPSDVPGLYDAFFEDQDKFHSLYAQYEQDESIRKKRIKAIELFSMFAQERASTGRIYLQNVDHCNTHSPF
;
A
#
# COMPACT_ATOMS: atom_id res chain seq x y z
N ASN A 1 5.16 19.83 -10.23
CA ASN A 1 5.28 18.92 -11.40
C ASN A 1 4.03 18.05 -11.52
N ARG A 2 3.40 17.98 -12.70
CA ARG A 2 2.26 17.10 -13.01
C ARG A 2 2.64 16.23 -14.20
N VAL A 3 2.51 14.91 -14.09
CA VAL A 3 2.78 13.96 -15.18
C VAL A 3 1.46 13.32 -15.57
N ARG A 4 0.82 13.83 -16.64
CA ARG A 4 -0.57 13.50 -17.04
C ARG A 4 -0.67 12.58 -18.26
N HIS A 5 0.44 12.29 -18.92
CA HIS A 5 0.48 11.47 -20.13
C HIS A 5 0.82 10.00 -19.84
N LEU A 6 0.82 9.62 -18.56
CA LEU A 6 0.99 8.24 -18.08
C LEU A 6 -0.20 7.86 -17.23
N ASP A 7 -0.56 6.59 -17.29
CA ASP A 7 -1.53 5.96 -16.40
C ASP A 7 -0.78 5.40 -15.19
N TYR A 8 -1.49 5.24 -14.07
CA TYR A 8 -0.88 4.75 -12.83
C TYR A 8 -1.64 3.55 -12.30
N GLY A 9 -0.91 2.52 -11.88
CA GLY A 9 -1.44 1.42 -11.08
C GLY A 9 -1.08 1.63 -9.61
N VAL A 10 -2.07 1.63 -8.73
CA VAL A 10 -1.85 1.61 -7.29
C VAL A 10 -2.00 0.18 -6.80
N GLN A 11 -1.01 -0.25 -6.01
CA GLN A 11 -0.93 -1.61 -5.49
C GLN A 11 -1.42 -1.64 -4.05
N PHE A 12 -2.36 -2.54 -3.76
CA PHE A 12 -2.83 -2.81 -2.41
C PHE A 12 -2.75 -4.31 -2.11
N ASN A 13 -2.66 -4.63 -0.82
CA ASN A 13 -2.80 -5.98 -0.30
C ASN A 13 -3.81 -6.01 0.85
N LYS A 14 -4.09 -7.20 1.38
CA LYS A 14 -4.99 -7.44 2.51
C LYS A 14 -4.76 -6.53 3.71
N THR A 15 -3.50 -6.21 4.05
CA THR A 15 -3.20 -5.31 5.18
C THR A 15 -3.82 -3.94 4.97
N MET A 16 -3.69 -3.35 3.78
CA MET A 16 -4.26 -2.03 3.48
C MET A 16 -5.78 -2.01 3.60
N TYR A 17 -6.46 -3.04 3.08
CA TYR A 17 -7.91 -3.18 3.22
C TYR A 17 -8.34 -3.42 4.66
N SER A 18 -7.60 -4.23 5.43
CA SER A 18 -7.89 -4.43 6.85
C SER A 18 -7.81 -3.13 7.63
N ARG A 19 -6.89 -2.21 7.30
CA ARG A 19 -6.82 -0.89 7.94
C ARG A 19 -8.03 -0.04 7.61
N LEU A 20 -8.50 -0.07 6.35
CA LEU A 20 -9.73 0.62 5.95
C LEU A 20 -10.96 0.13 6.72
N ILE A 21 -11.15 -1.19 6.79
CA ILE A 21 -12.32 -1.80 7.44
C ILE A 21 -12.35 -1.50 8.95
N LYS A 22 -11.18 -1.39 9.58
CA LYS A 22 -11.05 -1.13 11.02
C LYS A 22 -11.02 0.37 11.37
N ASP A 23 -11.23 1.27 10.41
CA ASP A 23 -11.06 2.72 10.55
C ASP A 23 -9.70 3.10 11.16
N ASP A 24 -8.65 2.40 10.73
CA ASP A 24 -7.29 2.56 11.24
C ASP A 24 -6.44 3.39 10.27
N TYR A 25 -5.17 3.57 10.62
CA TYR A 25 -4.19 4.32 9.86
C TYR A 25 -3.37 3.42 8.95
N ILE A 26 -2.94 3.98 7.83
CA ILE A 26 -1.88 3.45 6.98
C ILE A 26 -0.63 4.30 7.24
N THR A 27 0.48 3.62 7.46
CA THR A 27 1.82 4.22 7.58
C THR A 27 2.56 4.14 6.25
N LEU A 28 3.03 5.28 5.79
CA LEU A 28 3.81 5.45 4.56
C LEU A 28 5.30 5.48 4.91
N PHE A 29 6.06 4.63 4.23
CA PHE A 29 7.51 4.50 4.37
C PHE A 29 8.20 4.79 3.03
N SER A 30 9.45 5.26 3.09
CA SER A 30 10.35 5.16 1.94
C SER A 30 10.88 3.72 1.87
N PRO A 31 10.81 3.00 0.74
CA PRO A 31 11.31 1.63 0.64
C PRO A 31 12.78 1.45 1.06
N SER A 32 13.61 2.49 0.92
CA SER A 32 15.01 2.51 1.36
C SER A 32 15.20 2.34 2.86
N ASP A 33 14.19 2.75 3.65
CA ASP A 33 14.31 2.87 5.11
C ASP A 33 13.68 1.67 5.83
N VAL A 34 13.10 0.72 5.08
CA VAL A 34 12.38 -0.46 5.57
C VAL A 34 12.81 -1.72 4.82
N PRO A 35 14.04 -2.21 5.05
CA PRO A 35 14.59 -3.36 4.33
C PRO A 35 13.65 -4.58 4.36
N GLY A 36 13.49 -5.21 3.20
CA GLY A 36 12.66 -6.41 3.03
C GLY A 36 11.14 -6.18 3.05
N LEU A 37 10.66 -4.97 3.37
CA LEU A 37 9.22 -4.68 3.38
C LEU A 37 8.63 -4.67 1.96
N TYR A 38 9.37 -4.13 1.00
CA TYR A 38 8.92 -4.05 -0.39
C TYR A 38 8.80 -5.43 -1.03
N ASP A 39 9.79 -6.31 -0.87
CA ASP A 39 9.74 -7.66 -1.43
C ASP A 39 8.60 -8.47 -0.78
N ALA A 40 8.50 -8.43 0.55
CA ALA A 40 7.44 -9.11 1.30
C ALA A 40 6.02 -8.64 0.89
N PHE A 41 5.86 -7.37 0.50
CA PHE A 41 4.56 -6.83 0.07
C PHE A 41 3.93 -7.65 -1.07
N PHE A 42 4.76 -8.21 -1.94
CA PHE A 42 4.34 -9.08 -3.03
C PHE A 42 4.39 -10.55 -2.61
N GLU A 43 5.53 -11.00 -2.09
CA GLU A 43 5.86 -12.43 -2.00
C GLU A 43 5.25 -13.14 -0.79
N ASP A 44 5.13 -12.46 0.36
CA ASP A 44 4.78 -13.08 1.63
C ASP A 44 3.96 -12.12 2.51
N GLN A 45 2.65 -12.34 2.54
CA GLN A 45 1.71 -11.47 3.24
C GLN A 45 1.88 -11.52 4.76
N ASP A 46 2.27 -12.66 5.33
CA ASP A 46 2.46 -12.81 6.77
C ASP A 46 3.74 -12.09 7.20
N LYS A 47 4.83 -12.27 6.44
CA LYS A 47 6.09 -11.52 6.65
C LYS A 47 5.88 -10.03 6.45
N PHE A 48 5.13 -9.61 5.43
CA PHE A 48 4.78 -8.20 5.25
C PHE A 48 4.05 -7.66 6.47
N HIS A 49 3.04 -8.37 6.97
CA HIS A 49 2.27 -7.93 8.14
C HIS A 49 3.17 -7.75 9.37
N SER A 50 4.08 -8.70 9.63
CA SER A 50 5.03 -8.61 10.75
C SER A 50 6.01 -7.45 10.60
N LEU A 51 6.67 -7.31 9.44
CA LEU A 51 7.62 -6.22 9.18
C LEU A 51 6.95 -4.85 9.21
N TYR A 52 5.74 -4.75 8.66
CA TYR A 52 4.98 -3.51 8.66
C TYR A 52 4.67 -3.05 10.08
N ALA A 53 4.17 -3.94 10.93
CA ALA A 53 3.89 -3.63 12.34
C ALA A 53 5.17 -3.29 13.13
N GLN A 54 6.26 -4.01 12.89
CA GLN A 54 7.57 -3.72 13.48
C GLN A 54 8.04 -2.31 13.11
N TYR A 55 8.06 -1.98 11.81
CA TYR A 55 8.52 -0.68 11.33
C TYR A 55 7.56 0.45 11.68
N GLU A 56 6.29 0.18 11.96
CA GLU A 56 5.38 1.19 12.53
C GLU A 56 5.81 1.63 13.94
N GLN A 57 6.34 0.72 14.75
CA GLN A 57 6.75 0.97 16.13
C GLN A 57 8.15 1.58 16.28
N ASP A 58 9.00 1.48 15.25
CA ASP A 58 10.38 1.97 15.31
C ASP A 58 10.48 3.50 15.08
N GLU A 59 10.60 4.28 16.15
CA GLU A 59 10.66 5.74 16.08
C GLU A 59 11.85 6.31 15.29
N SER A 60 12.89 5.51 15.04
CA SER A 60 14.05 5.95 14.26
C SER A 60 13.78 6.02 12.75
N ILE A 61 12.75 5.31 12.27
CA ILE A 61 12.40 5.24 10.85
C ILE A 61 11.51 6.43 10.48
N ARG A 62 11.91 7.16 9.43
CA ARG A 62 11.08 8.20 8.84
C ARG A 62 9.79 7.60 8.30
N LYS A 63 8.65 8.06 8.82
CA LYS A 63 7.33 7.57 8.41
C LYS A 63 6.28 8.66 8.47
N LYS A 64 5.17 8.48 7.75
CA LYS A 64 3.99 9.34 7.83
C LYS A 64 2.74 8.49 8.02
N ARG A 65 1.89 8.84 8.98
CA ARG A 65 0.58 8.18 9.16
C ARG A 65 -0.51 9.00 8.46
N ILE A 66 -1.42 8.32 7.78
CA ILE A 66 -2.64 8.86 7.17
C ILE A 66 -3.80 7.95 7.53
N LYS A 67 -5.00 8.49 7.73
CA LYS A 67 -6.17 7.63 7.95
C LYS A 67 -6.40 6.78 6.69
N ALA A 68 -6.71 5.51 6.87
CA ALA A 68 -6.95 4.63 5.72
C ALA A 68 -8.09 5.17 4.84
N ILE A 69 -9.17 5.66 5.46
CA ILE A 69 -10.29 6.25 4.73
C ILE A 69 -9.87 7.43 3.85
N GLU A 70 -9.00 8.32 4.35
CA GLU A 70 -8.50 9.47 3.58
C GLU A 70 -7.69 9.01 2.36
N LEU A 71 -6.79 8.03 2.54
CA LEU A 71 -5.98 7.49 1.45
C LEU A 71 -6.85 6.83 0.37
N PHE A 72 -7.80 5.98 0.79
CA PHE A 72 -8.71 5.29 -0.14
C PHE A 72 -9.67 6.25 -0.84
N SER A 73 -10.16 7.29 -0.15
CA SER A 73 -10.97 8.35 -0.76
C SER A 73 -10.17 9.14 -1.81
N MET A 74 -8.92 9.50 -1.52
CA MET A 74 -8.05 10.16 -2.51
C MET A 74 -7.86 9.28 -3.75
N PHE A 75 -7.57 8.00 -3.56
CA PHE A 75 -7.45 7.03 -4.66
C PHE A 75 -8.73 6.96 -5.49
N ALA A 76 -9.89 6.79 -4.84
CA ALA A 76 -11.18 6.67 -5.51
C ALA A 76 -11.55 7.94 -6.28
N GLN A 77 -11.26 9.11 -5.72
CA GLN A 77 -11.51 10.41 -6.36
C GLN A 77 -10.69 10.59 -7.65
N GLU A 78 -9.38 10.32 -7.59
CA GLU A 78 -8.50 10.42 -8.78
C GLU A 78 -8.84 9.36 -9.84
N ARG A 79 -9.25 8.16 -9.40
CA ARG A 79 -9.76 7.11 -10.29
C ARG A 79 -11.04 7.54 -10.99
N ALA A 80 -11.99 8.13 -10.27
CA ALA A 80 -13.26 8.58 -10.84
C ALA A 80 -13.10 9.79 -11.78
N SER A 81 -12.20 10.72 -11.44
CA SER A 81 -12.00 11.95 -12.22
C SER A 81 -11.26 11.72 -13.54
N THR A 82 -10.30 10.79 -13.55
CA THR A 82 -9.43 10.56 -14.73
C THR A 82 -9.73 9.26 -15.47
N GLY A 83 -10.31 8.26 -14.81
CA GLY A 83 -10.48 6.91 -15.33
C GLY A 83 -9.18 6.11 -15.54
N ARG A 84 -8.02 6.68 -15.18
CA ARG A 84 -6.67 6.18 -15.55
C ARG A 84 -5.80 5.82 -14.34
N ILE A 85 -6.42 5.70 -13.17
CA ILE A 85 -5.81 5.20 -11.95
C ILE A 85 -6.33 3.79 -11.70
N TYR A 86 -5.50 2.79 -11.99
CA TYR A 86 -5.81 1.37 -11.87
C TYR A 86 -5.51 0.84 -10.46
N LEU A 87 -6.15 -0.28 -10.12
CA LEU A 87 -5.93 -1.01 -8.87
C LEU A 87 -5.32 -2.37 -9.19
N GLN A 88 -4.28 -2.75 -8.47
CA GLN A 88 -3.72 -4.10 -8.47
C GLN A 88 -3.73 -4.66 -7.04
N ASN A 89 -4.42 -5.80 -6.83
CA ASN A 89 -4.38 -6.56 -5.58
C ASN A 89 -3.21 -7.53 -5.64
N VAL A 90 -2.06 -7.15 -5.05
CA VAL A 90 -0.78 -7.86 -5.25
C VAL A 90 -0.74 -9.21 -4.55
N ASP A 91 -1.49 -9.37 -3.46
CA ASP A 91 -1.67 -10.64 -2.77
C ASP A 91 -2.38 -11.66 -3.67
N HIS A 92 -3.48 -11.28 -4.30
CA HIS A 92 -4.21 -12.15 -5.23
C HIS A 92 -3.37 -12.52 -6.46
N CYS A 93 -2.53 -11.61 -6.94
CA CYS A 93 -1.62 -11.88 -8.05
C CYS A 93 -0.63 -13.01 -7.74
N ASN A 94 -0.22 -13.19 -6.48
CA ASN A 94 0.80 -14.18 -6.09
C ASN A 94 0.22 -15.43 -5.43
N THR A 95 -0.90 -15.34 -4.69
CA THR A 95 -1.54 -16.54 -4.09
C THR A 95 -2.32 -17.39 -5.10
N HIS A 96 -2.72 -16.79 -6.23
CA HIS A 96 -3.39 -17.47 -7.36
C HIS A 96 -2.61 -17.26 -8.66
N SER A 97 -1.28 -17.22 -8.55
CA SER A 97 -0.37 -17.25 -9.68
C SER A 97 -0.18 -18.71 -10.16
N PRO A 98 0.00 -18.96 -11.48
CA PRO A 98 0.45 -20.25 -11.98
C PRO A 98 1.92 -20.58 -11.66
N PHE A 99 2.62 -19.71 -10.92
CA PHE A 99 4.00 -19.85 -10.47
C PHE A 99 4.08 -19.66 -8.97
#